data_AF-A0A2N3F7C3-F1
#
_entry.id   AF-A0A2N3F7C3-F1
#
_cell.length_a   1.000
_cell.length_b   1.000
_cell.length_c   1.000
_cell.angle_alpha   90.00
_cell.angle_beta   90.00
_cell.angle_gamma   90.00
#
_symmetry.space_group_name_H-M   'P 1'
#
loop_
_entity.id
_entity.type
_entity.pdbx_description
1 polymer ?
#
loop_
_entity_poly.entity_id
_entity_poly.type
_entity_poly.pdbx_seq_one_letter_code
_entity_poly.pdbx_strand_id
1 'polypeptide(L)'
;MDCLETQRLISEKLDHVDVDAALLERAKEHSRTCPECSAYVRALLSVSRAPLPQPSDELHSRIMAAVRREAAAAEAAAPEPVASGVTVRPAETSPDEPPKRLGSILRDPVHRQAVIAWGLAAAVVFVAAGIGAVTGVRQMFTPQPNTAQTLASRSSAPGAQMEFDASGAGSAQSDGTNAPAVQAAPSTAASPPRFISVGTTVYRSTGATSALDATALKRVGTSLTALDGQSPPTSREVLALDDRSYVYLSDGTGGYLGFERVTRIYQDRVYALQSGGIPSYGQWPSLPSVVERPKSDDGSPTYALVGNDSRGVAIFGPGGSTAQGILVAPGTNSTDPAAGNPDWTWWAPAE
;
A
#
# COMPACT_ATOMS: atom_id res chain seq x y z
N MET A 1 40.47 9.28 -4.25
CA MET A 1 39.79 8.18 -3.54
C MET A 1 39.82 6.99 -4.49
N ASP A 2 40.07 5.80 -3.96
CA ASP A 2 40.07 4.59 -4.80
C ASP A 2 38.63 4.06 -5.00
N CYS A 3 38.43 3.23 -6.03
CA CYS A 3 37.12 2.70 -6.38
C CYS A 3 36.55 1.78 -5.29
N LEU A 4 37.39 0.97 -4.62
CA LEU A 4 36.94 0.00 -3.62
C LEU A 4 36.45 0.70 -2.35
N GLU A 5 37.18 1.72 -1.90
CA GLU A 5 36.83 2.57 -0.77
C GLU A 5 35.53 3.33 -1.07
N THR A 6 35.39 3.86 -2.29
CA THR A 6 34.15 4.51 -2.75
C THR A 6 32.96 3.55 -2.70
N GLN A 7 33.11 2.34 -3.26
CA GLN A 7 32.06 1.32 -3.28
C GLN A 7 31.67 0.87 -1.88
N ARG A 8 32.64 0.69 -0.98
CA ARG A 8 32.43 0.37 0.44
C ARG A 8 31.60 1.44 1.14
N LEU A 9 32.02 2.70 1.07
CA LEU A 9 31.35 3.81 1.76
C LEU A 9 29.91 4.01 1.28
N ILE A 10 29.66 3.81 -0.02
CA ILE A 10 28.31 3.89 -0.60
C ILE A 10 27.44 2.72 -0.16
N SER A 11 27.98 1.50 -0.11
CA SER A 11 27.25 0.31 0.38
C SER A 11 26.91 0.46 1.86
N GLU A 12 27.89 0.81 2.70
CA GLU A 12 27.70 1.05 4.14
C GLU A 12 26.60 2.08 4.39
N LYS A 13 26.58 3.16 3.60
CA LYS A 13 25.53 4.18 3.74
C LYS A 13 24.13 3.65 3.35
N LEU A 14 24.05 2.80 2.33
CA LEU A 14 22.79 2.18 1.91
C LEU A 14 22.28 1.18 2.95
N ASP A 15 23.19 0.49 3.64
CA ASP A 15 22.91 -0.44 4.73
C ASP A 15 22.66 0.27 6.09
N HIS A 16 22.46 1.59 6.07
CA HIS A 16 22.23 2.44 7.26
C HIS A 16 23.35 2.42 8.30
N VAL A 17 24.58 2.05 7.90
CA VAL A 17 25.77 2.22 8.74
C VAL A 17 26.12 3.71 8.78
N ASP A 18 26.55 4.18 9.95
CA ASP A 18 26.98 5.57 10.10
C ASP A 18 28.34 5.76 9.44
N VAL A 19 28.41 6.70 8.50
CA VAL A 19 29.58 6.98 7.66
C VAL A 19 29.85 8.47 7.75
N ASP A 20 31.12 8.84 7.93
CA ASP A 20 31.55 10.24 7.97
C ASP A 20 31.05 11.01 6.74
N ALA A 21 30.38 12.14 6.98
CA ALA A 21 29.71 12.89 5.93
C ALA A 21 30.71 13.46 4.88
N ALA A 22 31.91 13.84 5.30
CA ALA A 22 32.93 14.38 4.40
C ALA A 22 33.59 13.30 3.54
N LEU A 23 33.66 12.05 4.02
CA LEU A 23 34.07 10.89 3.23
C LEU A 23 32.96 10.48 2.25
N LEU A 24 31.71 10.50 2.68
CA LEU A 24 30.57 10.17 1.82
C LEU A 24 30.43 11.17 0.66
N GLU A 25 30.57 12.48 0.90
CA GLU A 25 30.54 13.47 -0.18
C GLU A 25 31.70 13.29 -1.17
N ARG A 26 32.90 12.94 -0.69
CA ARG A 26 34.03 12.60 -1.57
C ARG A 26 33.76 11.35 -2.40
N ALA A 27 33.12 10.33 -1.84
CA ALA A 27 32.73 9.11 -2.55
C ALA A 27 31.66 9.39 -3.62
N LYS A 28 30.67 10.25 -3.32
CA LYS A 28 29.66 10.69 -4.30
C LYS A 28 30.31 11.43 -5.48
N GLU A 29 31.24 12.34 -5.21
CA GLU A 29 31.92 13.10 -6.25
C GLU A 29 32.78 12.19 -7.14
N HIS A 30 33.49 11.23 -6.55
CA HIS A 30 34.22 10.22 -7.32
C HIS A 30 33.28 9.39 -8.22
N SER A 31 32.12 9.01 -7.71
CA SER A 31 31.12 8.23 -8.46
C SER A 31 30.49 8.97 -9.64
N ARG A 32 30.56 10.30 -9.69
CA ARG A 32 30.12 11.11 -10.83
C ARG A 32 31.12 11.10 -11.98
N THR A 33 32.40 10.93 -11.68
CA THR A 33 33.50 11.05 -12.65
C THR A 33 34.09 9.70 -13.07
N CYS A 34 33.97 8.67 -12.23
CA CYS A 34 34.45 7.31 -12.49
C CYS A 34 33.32 6.41 -13.05
N PRO A 35 33.43 5.90 -14.30
CA PRO A 35 32.38 5.08 -14.93
C PRO A 35 32.03 3.80 -14.17
N GLU A 36 33.03 3.14 -13.57
CA GLU A 36 32.84 1.89 -12.81
C GLU A 36 32.03 2.14 -11.53
N CYS A 37 32.38 3.19 -10.78
CA CYS A 37 31.64 3.57 -9.57
C CYS A 37 30.22 4.05 -9.91
N SER A 38 30.04 4.75 -11.03
CA SER A 38 28.71 5.14 -11.53
C SER A 38 27.84 3.92 -11.88
N ALA A 39 28.41 2.90 -12.54
CA ALA A 39 27.70 1.66 -12.86
C ALA A 39 27.32 0.90 -11.58
N TYR A 40 28.24 0.82 -10.62
CA TYR A 40 27.99 0.21 -9.30
C TYR A 40 26.85 0.88 -8.54
N VAL A 41 26.85 2.22 -8.44
CA VAL A 41 25.78 2.98 -7.78
C VAL A 41 24.42 2.73 -8.43
N ARG A 42 24.37 2.70 -9.78
CA ARG A 42 23.12 2.41 -10.51
C ARG A 42 22.60 1.00 -10.23
N ALA A 43 23.49 0.01 -10.16
CA ALA A 43 23.12 -1.36 -9.82
C ALA A 43 22.62 -1.50 -8.36
N LEU A 44 23.28 -0.85 -7.40
CA LEU A 44 22.81 -0.82 -6.02
C LEU A 44 21.42 -0.18 -5.90
N LEU A 45 21.20 0.94 -6.58
CA LEU A 45 19.90 1.62 -6.59
C LEU A 45 18.81 0.82 -7.31
N SER A 46 19.16 0.03 -8.33
CA SER A 46 18.17 -0.83 -8.98
C SER A 46 17.75 -1.99 -8.09
N VAL A 47 18.68 -2.57 -7.32
CA VAL A 47 18.38 -3.63 -6.34
C VAL A 47 17.59 -3.09 -5.15
N SER A 48 17.95 -1.92 -4.60
CA SER A 48 17.23 -1.34 -3.45
C SER A 48 15.82 -0.88 -3.80
N ARG A 49 15.56 -0.57 -5.07
CA ARG A 49 14.23 -0.23 -5.61
C ARG A 49 13.49 -1.44 -6.18
N ALA A 50 14.11 -2.62 -6.16
CA ALA A 50 13.43 -3.82 -6.63
C ALA A 50 12.19 -4.08 -5.74
N PRO A 51 11.07 -4.54 -6.32
CA PRO A 51 9.91 -4.90 -5.54
C PRO A 51 10.30 -5.91 -4.45
N LEU A 52 9.97 -5.59 -3.20
CA LEU A 52 10.15 -6.54 -2.10
C LEU A 52 9.40 -7.84 -2.45
N PRO A 53 10.01 -9.02 -2.22
CA PRO A 53 9.31 -10.28 -2.41
C PRO A 53 8.08 -10.28 -1.49
N GLN A 54 6.89 -10.32 -2.09
CA GLN A 54 5.65 -10.39 -1.34
C GLN A 54 5.47 -11.83 -0.83
N PRO A 55 5.14 -12.03 0.46
CA PRO A 55 4.81 -13.36 0.95
C PRO A 55 3.57 -13.88 0.22
N SER A 56 3.43 -15.20 0.10
CA SER A 56 2.19 -15.79 -0.42
C SER A 56 1.00 -15.38 0.43
N ASP A 57 -0.18 -15.26 -0.17
CA ASP A 57 -1.41 -14.90 0.53
C ASP A 57 -1.71 -15.85 1.71
N GLU A 58 -1.33 -17.12 1.56
CA GLU A 58 -1.43 -18.12 2.63
C GLU A 58 -0.52 -17.78 3.82
N LEU A 59 0.75 -17.44 3.57
CA LEU A 59 1.70 -17.07 4.63
C LEU A 59 1.27 -15.78 5.32
N HIS A 60 0.85 -14.77 4.55
CA HIS A 60 0.32 -13.52 5.09
C HIS A 60 -0.89 -13.79 6.00
N SER A 61 -1.85 -14.59 5.53
CA SER A 61 -3.06 -14.93 6.28
C SER A 61 -2.73 -15.67 7.58
N ARG A 62 -1.77 -16.61 7.54
CA ARG A 62 -1.29 -17.34 8.73
C ARG A 62 -0.64 -16.41 9.74
N ILE A 63 0.19 -15.47 9.29
CA ILE A 63 0.83 -14.47 10.17
C ILE A 63 -0.24 -13.59 10.82
N MET A 64 -1.18 -13.04 10.04
CA MET A 64 -2.24 -12.17 10.58
C MET A 64 -3.17 -12.92 11.54
N ALA A 65 -3.48 -14.19 11.27
CA ALA A 65 -4.23 -15.02 12.20
C ALA A 65 -3.47 -15.26 13.51
N ALA A 66 -2.15 -15.49 13.44
CA ALA A 66 -1.32 -15.62 14.63
C ALA A 66 -1.29 -14.33 15.45
N VAL A 67 -1.09 -13.18 14.81
CA VAL A 67 -1.11 -11.85 15.47
C VAL A 67 -2.45 -11.59 16.16
N ARG A 68 -3.58 -11.90 15.51
CA ARG A 68 -4.92 -11.74 16.12
C ARG A 68 -5.12 -12.63 17.34
N ARG A 69 -4.61 -13.87 17.31
CA ARG A 69 -4.70 -14.79 18.47
C ARG A 69 -3.89 -14.26 19.65
N GLU A 70 -2.68 -13.77 19.41
CA GLU A 70 -1.85 -13.16 20.46
C GLU A 70 -2.49 -11.90 21.02
N ALA A 71 -3.06 -11.04 20.16
CA ALA A 71 -3.78 -9.85 20.60
C ALA A 71 -5.00 -10.19 21.46
N ALA A 72 -5.80 -11.19 21.06
CA ALA A 72 -6.95 -11.63 21.83
C ALA A 72 -6.55 -12.29 23.16
N ALA A 73 -5.45 -13.04 23.19
CA ALA A 73 -4.91 -13.62 24.42
C ALA A 73 -4.42 -12.54 25.39
N ALA A 74 -3.77 -11.49 24.89
CA ALA A 74 -3.33 -10.34 25.69
C ALA A 74 -4.52 -9.55 26.25
N GLU A 75 -5.58 -9.38 25.49
CA GLU A 75 -6.81 -8.69 25.93
C GLU A 75 -7.59 -9.52 26.97
N ALA A 76 -7.68 -10.84 26.78
CA ALA A 76 -8.30 -11.74 27.76
C ALA A 76 -7.48 -11.90 29.05
N ALA A 77 -6.17 -11.65 29.00
CA ALA A 77 -5.29 -11.65 30.17
C ALA A 77 -5.21 -10.30 30.89
N ALA A 78 -5.89 -9.25 30.39
CA ALA A 78 -5.94 -7.96 31.06
C ALA A 78 -6.78 -8.06 32.34
N PRO A 79 -6.24 -7.71 33.53
CA PRO A 79 -7.01 -7.72 34.77
C PRO A 79 -8.11 -6.65 34.74
N GLU A 80 -9.31 -7.01 35.22
CA GLU A 80 -10.43 -6.09 35.36
C GLU A 80 -10.05 -4.84 36.18
N PRO A 81 -10.57 -3.65 35.84
CA PRO A 81 -10.32 -2.44 36.62
C PRO A 81 -10.97 -2.60 37.99
N VAL A 82 -10.15 -2.89 39.01
CA VAL A 82 -10.55 -2.79 40.41
C VAL A 82 -11.01 -1.34 40.66
N ALA A 83 -12.32 -1.21 40.88
CA ALA A 83 -12.95 0.04 41.28
C ALA A 83 -12.24 0.62 42.50
N SER A 84 -11.79 1.86 42.37
CA SER A 84 -11.20 2.66 43.44
C SER A 84 -12.05 2.64 44.70
N GLY A 85 -11.43 2.28 45.82
CA GLY A 85 -12.10 2.30 47.11
C GLY A 85 -11.21 1.98 48.30
N VAL A 86 -10.11 2.70 48.52
CA VAL A 86 -9.54 2.84 49.88
C VAL A 86 -8.98 4.26 50.08
N THR A 87 -9.52 4.88 51.12
CA THR A 87 -9.19 6.16 51.74
C THR A 87 -7.98 6.06 52.68
N VAL A 88 -7.24 7.18 52.83
CA VAL A 88 -6.35 7.57 53.97
C VAL A 88 -4.98 6.85 54.00
N ARG A 89 -3.81 7.50 54.04
CA ARG A 89 -3.31 8.51 55.01
C ARG A 89 -2.04 9.22 54.48
N PRO A 90 -1.82 10.52 54.76
CA PRO A 90 -0.50 11.14 54.60
C PRO A 90 0.35 10.91 55.86
N ALA A 91 1.63 10.57 55.69
CA ALA A 91 2.66 10.63 56.72
C ALA A 91 3.97 10.98 56.00
N GLU A 92 4.39 12.24 56.06
CA GLU A 92 5.31 12.84 57.04
C GLU A 92 6.74 12.91 56.47
N THR A 93 7.08 14.12 56.04
CA THR A 93 8.42 14.68 55.87
C THR A 93 9.17 14.75 57.20
N SER A 94 10.41 14.24 57.26
CA SER A 94 11.54 14.83 58.02
C SER A 94 12.84 14.02 57.90
N PRO A 95 14.03 14.57 58.24
CA PRO A 95 15.11 14.82 57.28
C PRO A 95 16.48 14.21 57.69
N ASP A 96 17.54 14.61 56.96
CA ASP A 96 18.98 14.53 57.28
C ASP A 96 19.68 13.16 57.27
N GLU A 97 20.61 12.96 56.32
CA GLU A 97 22.08 13.05 56.57
C GLU A 97 22.91 12.62 55.32
N PRO A 98 23.87 13.42 54.82
CA PRO A 98 24.97 13.00 53.94
C PRO A 98 26.34 13.11 54.67
N PRO A 99 27.50 12.88 54.02
CA PRO A 99 27.97 11.77 53.21
C PRO A 99 29.27 11.15 53.80
N LYS A 100 29.70 9.95 53.38
CA LYS A 100 31.11 9.52 53.55
C LYS A 100 31.75 9.13 52.23
N ARG A 101 32.76 9.92 51.88
CA ARG A 101 33.72 9.73 50.78
C ARG A 101 34.73 8.62 51.12
N LEU A 102 35.29 8.06 50.04
CA LEU A 102 36.68 7.68 49.76
C LEU A 102 36.86 6.23 49.35
N GLY A 103 37.48 6.05 48.18
CA GLY A 103 38.10 4.78 47.80
C GLY A 103 38.19 4.54 46.30
N SER A 104 38.90 5.39 45.56
CA SER A 104 39.44 5.02 44.25
C SER A 104 40.47 3.91 44.43
N ILE A 105 40.43 2.84 43.63
CA ILE A 105 41.60 2.06 43.16
C ILE A 105 41.18 1.17 41.98
N LEU A 106 41.65 1.59 40.80
CA LEU A 106 42.26 0.82 39.71
C LEU A 106 41.54 -0.38 39.02
N ARG A 107 41.42 -0.20 37.69
CA ARG A 107 41.75 -1.15 36.59
C ARG A 107 40.84 -2.38 36.36
N ASP A 108 39.95 -2.21 35.37
CA ASP A 108 39.56 -3.09 34.24
C ASP A 108 40.33 -4.42 33.98
N PRO A 109 39.80 -5.39 33.18
CA PRO A 109 38.50 -5.46 32.46
C PRO A 109 37.92 -6.90 32.36
N VAL A 110 36.91 -7.30 33.16
CA VAL A 110 36.13 -8.53 32.86
C VAL A 110 34.68 -8.38 33.34
N HIS A 111 33.93 -7.46 32.74
CA HIS A 111 32.47 -7.39 32.85
C HIS A 111 31.80 -7.53 31.48
N ARG A 112 31.99 -8.71 30.87
CA ARG A 112 31.06 -9.29 29.91
C ARG A 112 30.37 -10.46 30.62
N GLN A 113 29.25 -10.21 31.32
CA GLN A 113 28.20 -11.23 31.57
C GLN A 113 26.99 -10.81 32.45
N ALA A 114 26.78 -9.54 32.79
CA ALA A 114 25.65 -9.21 33.68
C ALA A 114 24.90 -7.92 33.32
N VAL A 115 24.47 -7.75 32.06
CA VAL A 115 23.34 -6.86 31.70
C VAL A 115 22.53 -7.48 30.55
N ILE A 116 22.11 -8.73 30.73
CA ILE A 116 20.96 -9.32 30.00
C ILE A 116 19.94 -9.70 31.08
N ALA A 117 19.43 -8.69 31.79
CA ALA A 117 18.42 -8.90 32.84
C ALA A 117 17.66 -7.62 33.23
N TRP A 118 17.61 -6.57 32.39
CA TRP A 118 16.82 -5.35 32.69
C TRP A 118 16.16 -4.72 31.44
N GLY A 119 15.94 -5.52 30.39
CA GLY A 119 15.33 -5.06 29.13
C GLY A 119 13.89 -5.51 28.89
N LEU A 120 13.25 -6.21 29.84
CA LEU A 120 11.91 -6.79 29.65
C LEU A 120 10.83 -6.21 30.58
N ALA A 121 11.17 -5.30 31.50
CA ALA A 121 10.19 -4.69 32.40
C ALA A 121 9.69 -3.29 31.96
N ALA A 122 10.39 -2.60 31.04
CA ALA A 122 9.99 -1.27 30.57
C ALA A 122 9.04 -1.29 29.36
N ALA A 123 8.95 -2.41 28.63
CA ALA A 123 8.09 -2.54 27.46
C ALA A 123 6.61 -2.81 27.80
N VAL A 124 6.31 -3.32 28.99
CA VAL A 124 4.93 -3.67 29.38
C VAL A 124 4.15 -2.47 29.95
N VAL A 125 4.84 -1.46 30.50
CA VAL A 125 4.16 -0.28 31.06
C VAL A 125 3.77 0.74 29.98
N PHE A 126 4.50 0.84 28.86
CA PHE A 126 4.14 1.75 27.77
C PHE A 126 3.01 1.22 26.86
N VAL A 127 2.83 -0.10 26.78
CA VAL A 127 1.71 -0.68 26.01
C VAL A 127 0.38 -0.55 26.78
N ALA A 128 0.39 -0.63 28.11
CA ALA A 128 -0.82 -0.45 28.92
C ALA A 128 -1.31 1.01 28.97
N ALA A 129 -0.41 2.00 28.94
CA ALA A 129 -0.79 3.42 28.93
C ALA A 129 -1.28 3.94 27.56
N GLY A 130 -0.83 3.32 26.45
CA GLY A 130 -1.26 3.70 25.10
C GLY A 130 -2.66 3.20 24.70
N ILE A 131 -3.11 2.08 25.29
CA ILE A 131 -4.41 1.46 24.94
C ILE A 131 -5.58 2.15 25.67
N GLY A 132 -5.35 2.76 26.85
CA GLY A 132 -6.38 3.47 27.60
C GLY A 132 -6.86 4.80 26.97
N ALA A 133 -6.04 5.44 26.13
CA ALA A 133 -6.40 6.72 25.50
C ALA A 133 -7.25 6.55 24.22
N VAL A 134 -7.21 5.38 23.57
CA VAL A 134 -7.88 5.15 22.27
C VAL A 134 -9.30 4.58 22.44
N THR A 135 -9.58 3.90 23.55
CA THR A 135 -10.93 3.37 23.85
C THR A 135 -11.91 4.44 24.36
N GLY A 136 -11.42 5.54 24.95
CA GLY A 136 -12.27 6.63 25.47
C GLY A 136 -12.93 7.51 24.39
N VAL A 137 -12.36 7.60 23.18
CA VAL A 137 -12.88 8.48 22.12
C VAL A 137 -13.93 7.79 21.23
N ARG A 138 -13.98 6.45 21.23
CA ARG A 138 -14.96 5.68 20.42
C ARG A 138 -16.35 5.56 21.03
N GLN A 139 -16.53 5.84 22.32
CA GLN A 139 -17.85 5.80 22.97
C GLN A 139 -18.67 7.10 22.86
N MET A 140 -18.12 8.18 22.29
CA MET A 140 -18.88 9.43 22.06
C MET A 140 -19.57 9.50 20.68
N PHE A 141 -19.41 8.51 19.80
CA PHE A 141 -19.91 8.57 18.42
C PHE A 141 -20.66 7.33 17.92
N THR A 142 -21.25 6.51 18.80
CA THR A 142 -22.18 5.45 18.39
C THR A 142 -23.62 5.96 18.32
N PRO A 143 -24.24 6.05 17.13
CA PRO A 143 -25.68 6.24 17.03
C PRO A 143 -26.42 4.97 17.48
N GLN A 144 -27.46 5.17 18.30
CA GLN A 144 -28.43 4.16 18.72
C GLN A 144 -29.11 3.50 17.50
N PRO A 145 -29.22 2.16 17.42
CA PRO A 145 -30.15 1.52 16.51
C PRO A 145 -31.56 1.66 17.06
N ASN A 146 -32.39 2.48 16.41
CA ASN A 146 -33.83 2.51 16.68
C ASN A 146 -34.50 1.28 16.07
N THR A 147 -35.20 0.58 16.94
CA THR A 147 -36.01 -0.61 16.71
C THR A 147 -37.23 -0.30 15.84
N ALA A 148 -37.46 -1.14 14.83
CA ALA A 148 -38.72 -1.59 14.22
C ALA A 148 -39.93 -0.63 14.16
N GLN A 149 -40.40 -0.38 12.94
CA GLN A 149 -41.84 -0.43 12.63
C GLN A 149 -42.10 -1.07 11.25
N THR A 150 -42.65 -2.27 11.34
CA THR A 150 -43.52 -3.02 10.42
C THR A 150 -44.52 -2.18 9.63
N LEU A 151 -44.68 -2.49 8.33
CA LEU A 151 -45.96 -2.66 7.59
C LEU A 151 -45.60 -3.04 6.13
N ALA A 152 -45.65 -4.32 5.78
CA ALA A 152 -46.82 -5.05 5.26
C ALA A 152 -46.93 -5.02 3.72
N SER A 153 -46.60 -6.17 3.13
CA SER A 153 -47.35 -6.88 2.10
C SER A 153 -48.13 -6.08 1.03
N ARG A 154 -47.76 -6.29 -0.24
CA ARG A 154 -48.73 -6.62 -1.28
C ARG A 154 -48.11 -7.41 -2.43
N SER A 155 -48.42 -8.71 -2.44
CA SER A 155 -48.48 -9.55 -3.62
C SER A 155 -49.38 -8.94 -4.69
N SER A 156 -48.99 -9.08 -5.96
CA SER A 156 -49.90 -9.23 -7.11
C SER A 156 -49.13 -9.74 -8.34
N ALA A 157 -49.15 -11.06 -8.53
CA ALA A 157 -49.34 -11.67 -9.85
C ALA A 157 -50.82 -12.11 -9.88
N PRO A 158 -51.54 -12.04 -11.03
CA PRO A 158 -51.41 -12.99 -12.16
C PRO A 158 -51.47 -12.24 -13.51
N GLY A 159 -51.18 -12.77 -14.71
CA GLY A 159 -51.18 -14.11 -15.28
C GLY A 159 -51.92 -14.03 -16.62
N ALA A 160 -51.28 -14.37 -17.75
CA ALA A 160 -51.95 -14.76 -18.99
C ALA A 160 -50.92 -15.43 -19.93
N GLN A 161 -51.17 -16.71 -20.21
CA GLN A 161 -50.50 -17.53 -21.20
C GLN A 161 -50.87 -17.06 -22.61
N MET A 162 -49.93 -17.13 -23.56
CA MET A 162 -50.24 -17.63 -24.90
C MET A 162 -49.02 -18.25 -25.55
N GLU A 163 -49.30 -19.40 -26.11
CA GLU A 163 -48.49 -20.47 -26.66
C GLU A 163 -48.21 -20.19 -28.15
N PHE A 164 -46.98 -20.44 -28.62
CA PHE A 164 -46.74 -20.72 -30.03
C PHE A 164 -45.48 -21.58 -30.19
N ASP A 165 -45.72 -22.87 -30.46
CA ASP A 165 -44.73 -23.81 -30.97
C ASP A 165 -44.45 -23.55 -32.45
N ALA A 166 -43.17 -23.56 -32.84
CA ALA A 166 -42.76 -24.00 -34.17
C ALA A 166 -41.33 -24.55 -34.10
N SER A 167 -41.23 -25.87 -34.28
CA SER A 167 -40.01 -26.66 -34.35
C SER A 167 -39.23 -26.43 -35.65
N GLY A 168 -37.91 -26.58 -35.62
CA GLY A 168 -37.05 -26.68 -36.79
C GLY A 168 -35.66 -27.19 -36.44
N ALA A 169 -35.42 -28.48 -36.71
CA ALA A 169 -34.20 -29.23 -36.42
C ALA A 169 -33.00 -28.83 -37.28
N GLY A 170 -31.79 -29.06 -36.76
CA GLY A 170 -30.54 -28.96 -37.52
C GLY A 170 -29.31 -29.34 -36.69
N SER A 171 -29.04 -30.63 -36.59
CA SER A 171 -27.82 -31.20 -36.01
C SER A 171 -26.59 -30.85 -36.85
N ALA A 172 -25.53 -30.37 -36.21
CA ALA A 172 -24.16 -30.50 -36.71
C ALA A 172 -23.20 -30.66 -35.51
N GLN A 173 -22.85 -31.91 -35.25
CA GLN A 173 -21.80 -32.34 -34.35
C GLN A 173 -20.48 -32.30 -35.13
N SER A 174 -19.51 -31.53 -34.64
CA SER A 174 -18.11 -31.66 -35.02
C SER A 174 -17.25 -31.48 -33.78
N ASP A 175 -16.55 -32.57 -33.45
CA ASP A 175 -15.54 -32.70 -32.41
C ASP A 175 -14.40 -31.70 -32.59
N GLY A 176 -13.92 -31.14 -31.47
CA GLY A 176 -12.81 -30.20 -31.48
C GLY A 176 -12.39 -29.73 -30.08
N THR A 177 -11.91 -30.65 -29.27
CA THR A 177 -11.01 -30.41 -28.11
C THR A 177 -11.60 -29.62 -26.93
N ASN A 178 -12.08 -30.35 -25.93
CA ASN A 178 -12.34 -29.86 -24.57
C ASN A 178 -11.04 -29.28 -23.96
N ALA A 179 -10.87 -27.96 -24.00
CA ALA A 179 -10.11 -27.27 -22.96
C ALA A 179 -11.07 -27.05 -21.77
N PRO A 180 -10.68 -27.36 -20.52
CA PRO A 180 -11.58 -27.20 -19.40
C PRO A 180 -11.95 -25.71 -19.28
N ALA A 181 -13.25 -25.43 -19.39
CA ALA A 181 -13.80 -24.17 -18.96
C ALA A 181 -13.46 -24.01 -17.48
N VAL A 182 -12.46 -23.17 -17.19
CA VAL A 182 -12.23 -22.70 -15.83
C VAL A 182 -13.43 -21.81 -15.51
N GLN A 183 -14.45 -22.41 -14.90
CA GLN A 183 -15.44 -21.67 -14.13
C GLN A 183 -14.66 -20.86 -13.10
N ALA A 184 -14.41 -19.61 -13.40
CA ALA A 184 -13.99 -18.63 -12.42
C ALA A 184 -15.10 -18.60 -11.37
N ALA A 185 -14.80 -19.10 -10.17
CA ALA A 185 -15.61 -18.85 -9.00
C ALA A 185 -15.87 -17.34 -8.92
N PRO A 186 -17.04 -16.89 -8.42
CA PRO A 186 -17.28 -15.47 -8.20
C PRO A 186 -16.25 -14.96 -7.19
N SER A 187 -15.16 -14.41 -7.69
CA SER A 187 -14.20 -13.67 -6.91
C SER A 187 -14.98 -12.50 -6.31
N THR A 188 -15.26 -12.56 -5.00
CA THR A 188 -15.67 -11.39 -4.23
C THR A 188 -14.72 -10.27 -4.60
N ALA A 189 -15.20 -9.29 -5.37
CA ALA A 189 -14.36 -8.23 -5.90
C ALA A 189 -13.62 -7.59 -4.73
N ALA A 190 -12.29 -7.66 -4.76
CA ALA A 190 -11.47 -7.00 -3.76
C ALA A 190 -11.88 -5.53 -3.67
N SER A 191 -11.91 -4.96 -2.47
CA SER A 191 -12.14 -3.52 -2.36
C SER A 191 -10.98 -2.78 -3.04
N PRO A 192 -11.26 -1.80 -3.92
CA PRO A 192 -10.22 -1.02 -4.58
C PRO A 192 -9.27 -0.38 -3.57
N PRO A 193 -7.96 -0.43 -3.82
CA PRO A 193 -7.01 0.43 -3.12
C PRO A 193 -7.38 1.90 -3.24
N ARG A 194 -6.82 2.70 -2.35
CA ARG A 194 -6.99 4.16 -2.37
C ARG A 194 -6.15 4.75 -3.50
N PHE A 195 -6.79 4.99 -4.65
CA PHE A 195 -6.17 5.64 -5.79
C PHE A 195 -6.57 7.12 -5.89
N ILE A 196 -5.72 7.90 -6.55
CA ILE A 196 -6.02 9.24 -7.06
C ILE A 196 -5.58 9.35 -8.52
N SER A 197 -6.14 10.30 -9.25
CA SER A 197 -5.65 10.70 -10.58
C SER A 197 -5.09 12.12 -10.55
N VAL A 198 -3.94 12.33 -11.18
CA VAL A 198 -3.32 13.63 -11.42
C VAL A 198 -3.17 13.80 -12.92
N GLY A 199 -3.97 14.68 -13.51
CA GLY A 199 -4.25 14.59 -14.95
C GLY A 199 -4.86 13.22 -15.27
N THR A 200 -4.26 12.49 -16.21
CA THR A 200 -4.66 11.12 -16.55
C THR A 200 -3.89 10.05 -15.77
N THR A 201 -2.79 10.39 -15.08
CA THR A 201 -1.92 9.39 -14.43
C THR A 201 -2.45 8.98 -13.06
N VAL A 202 -2.43 7.68 -12.78
CA VAL A 202 -2.95 7.10 -11.53
C VAL A 202 -1.83 6.91 -10.50
N TYR A 203 -2.15 7.27 -9.27
CA TYR A 203 -1.29 7.08 -8.11
C TYR A 203 -2.02 6.30 -7.02
N ARG A 204 -1.31 5.43 -6.30
CA ARG A 204 -1.82 4.60 -5.21
C ARG A 204 -1.31 5.11 -3.86
N SER A 205 -2.17 5.20 -2.87
CA SER A 205 -1.81 5.70 -1.55
C SER A 205 -0.75 4.82 -0.88
N THR A 206 0.26 5.48 -0.29
CA THR A 206 1.31 4.86 0.54
C THR A 206 1.11 5.15 2.04
N GLY A 207 0.10 5.95 2.39
CA GLY A 207 -0.24 6.29 3.77
C GLY A 207 0.10 7.74 4.15
N ALA A 208 -0.06 8.07 5.43
CA ALA A 208 0.28 9.38 5.96
C ALA A 208 1.80 9.50 6.20
N THR A 209 2.33 10.71 5.96
CA THR A 209 3.73 11.06 6.21
C THR A 209 3.82 12.50 6.72
N SER A 210 4.69 12.71 7.71
CA SER A 210 4.97 14.02 8.33
C SER A 210 6.43 14.43 8.21
N ALA A 211 7.29 13.58 7.62
CA ALA A 211 8.74 13.77 7.57
C ALA A 211 9.22 14.45 6.27
N LEU A 212 8.34 15.19 5.58
CA LEU A 212 8.69 15.87 4.34
C LEU A 212 9.12 17.31 4.61
N ASP A 213 10.23 17.72 3.99
CA ASP A 213 10.60 19.12 3.93
C ASP A 213 9.62 19.85 2.99
N ALA A 214 8.72 20.65 3.58
CA ALA A 214 7.72 21.41 2.84
C ALA A 214 8.33 22.38 1.82
N THR A 215 9.58 22.81 2.02
CA THR A 215 10.26 23.73 1.09
C THR A 215 10.78 23.02 -0.17
N ALA A 216 10.96 21.70 -0.11
CA ALA A 216 11.36 20.87 -1.26
C ALA A 216 10.17 20.46 -2.14
N LEU A 217 8.94 20.58 -1.63
CA LEU A 217 7.73 20.20 -2.34
C LEU A 217 7.31 21.27 -3.35
N LYS A 218 7.11 20.86 -4.61
CA LYS A 218 6.65 21.71 -5.70
C LYS A 218 5.25 21.29 -6.13
N ARG A 219 4.40 22.27 -6.45
CA ARG A 219 3.08 21.99 -7.04
C ARG A 219 3.25 21.40 -8.42
N VAL A 220 2.67 20.21 -8.64
CA VAL A 220 2.69 19.49 -9.92
C VAL A 220 1.33 19.39 -10.59
N GLY A 221 0.25 19.67 -9.87
CA GLY A 221 -1.10 19.67 -10.44
C GLY A 221 -2.20 19.77 -9.40
N THR A 222 -3.37 19.28 -9.77
CA THR A 222 -4.53 19.11 -8.88
C THR A 222 -5.13 17.73 -9.06
N SER A 223 -5.78 17.23 -8.02
CA SER A 223 -6.56 16.00 -8.03
C SER A 223 -7.95 16.29 -7.49
N LEU A 224 -8.99 15.86 -8.21
CA LEU A 224 -10.37 15.92 -7.74
C LEU A 224 -10.66 14.61 -7.02
N THR A 225 -10.71 14.64 -5.69
CA THR A 225 -10.89 13.40 -4.90
C THR A 225 -11.58 13.65 -3.56
N ALA A 226 -12.38 12.67 -3.14
CA ALA A 226 -12.89 12.56 -1.77
C ALA A 226 -12.05 11.53 -1.00
N LEU A 227 -11.22 12.01 -0.06
CA LEU A 227 -10.29 11.16 0.71
C LEU A 227 -10.99 10.26 1.74
N ASP A 228 -12.21 10.60 2.14
CA ASP A 228 -13.04 9.82 3.05
C ASP A 228 -13.96 8.82 2.31
N GLY A 229 -14.03 8.93 0.98
CA GLY A 229 -14.90 8.11 0.11
C GLY A 229 -16.40 8.41 0.24
N GLN A 230 -16.81 9.34 1.11
CA GLN A 230 -18.23 9.64 1.37
C GLN A 230 -18.61 11.07 1.05
N SER A 231 -17.69 12.01 1.22
CA SER A 231 -17.93 13.41 0.88
C SER A 231 -17.90 13.65 -0.63
N PRO A 232 -18.50 14.74 -1.11
CA PRO A 232 -18.29 15.18 -2.48
C PRO A 232 -16.79 15.36 -2.80
N PRO A 233 -16.34 14.96 -4.00
CA PRO A 233 -14.95 15.15 -4.42
C PRO A 233 -14.54 16.61 -4.33
N THR A 234 -13.38 16.89 -3.74
CA THR A 234 -12.83 18.24 -3.63
C THR A 234 -11.53 18.36 -4.41
N SER A 235 -11.32 19.51 -5.05
CA SER A 235 -10.07 19.78 -5.76
C SER A 235 -8.97 20.03 -4.74
N ARG A 236 -7.92 19.22 -4.80
CA ARG A 236 -6.76 19.27 -3.90
C ARG A 236 -5.49 19.54 -4.70
N GLU A 237 -4.63 20.38 -4.16
CA GLU A 237 -3.31 20.60 -4.75
C GLU A 237 -2.45 19.35 -4.57
N VAL A 238 -1.76 18.99 -5.66
CA VAL A 238 -0.84 17.86 -5.69
C VAL A 238 0.57 18.41 -5.70
N LEU A 239 1.35 17.95 -4.74
CA LEU A 239 2.75 18.29 -4.56
C LEU A 239 3.62 17.10 -4.93
N ALA A 240 4.84 17.34 -5.39
CA ALA A 240 5.84 16.30 -5.57
C ALA A 240 7.22 16.85 -5.20
N LEU A 241 8.17 15.94 -5.02
CA LEU A 241 9.58 16.27 -5.10
C LEU A 241 9.98 16.41 -6.58
N ASP A 242 11.27 16.43 -6.89
CA ASP A 242 11.74 16.62 -8.27
C ASP A 242 11.30 15.48 -9.21
N ASP A 243 11.24 14.24 -8.73
CA ASP A 243 10.66 13.13 -9.49
C ASP A 243 9.16 12.99 -9.20
N ARG A 244 8.37 12.77 -10.26
CA ARG A 244 6.91 12.57 -10.18
C ARG A 244 6.55 11.11 -9.90
N SER A 245 7.46 10.32 -9.36
CA SER A 245 7.19 8.93 -8.99
C SER A 245 6.36 8.88 -7.71
N TYR A 246 6.52 9.88 -6.84
CA TYR A 246 5.70 10.08 -5.65
C TYR A 246 5.05 11.46 -5.67
N VAL A 247 3.79 11.50 -5.27
CA VAL A 247 3.04 12.74 -5.09
C VAL A 247 2.39 12.76 -3.71
N TYR A 248 2.07 13.96 -3.26
CA TYR A 248 1.60 14.24 -1.92
C TYR A 248 0.39 15.18 -1.96
N LEU A 249 -0.60 14.88 -1.13
CA LEU A 249 -1.73 15.77 -0.85
C LEU A 249 -1.61 16.24 0.60
N SER A 250 -1.85 17.53 0.88
CA SER A 250 -1.96 17.98 2.26
C SER A 250 -3.24 17.43 2.90
N ASP A 251 -3.12 16.97 4.15
CA ASP A 251 -4.27 16.54 4.95
C ASP A 251 -5.01 17.70 5.64
N GLY A 252 -4.50 18.93 5.52
CA GLY A 252 -5.06 20.14 6.14
C GLY A 252 -4.70 20.34 7.62
N THR A 253 -3.98 19.41 8.23
CA THR A 253 -3.55 19.46 9.65
C THR A 253 -2.04 19.66 9.79
N GLY A 254 -1.34 19.93 8.69
CA GLY A 254 0.12 20.07 8.63
C GLY A 254 0.85 18.79 8.23
N GLY A 255 0.12 17.70 7.96
CA GLY A 255 0.67 16.46 7.42
C GLY A 255 0.37 16.29 5.93
N TYR A 256 0.94 15.21 5.37
CA TYR A 256 0.77 14.83 3.98
C TYR A 256 0.30 13.39 3.87
N LEU A 257 -0.52 13.11 2.86
CA LEU A 257 -0.80 11.77 2.38
C LEU A 257 0.08 11.51 1.15
N GLY A 258 0.86 10.44 1.21
CA GLY A 258 1.72 10.01 0.11
C GLY A 258 1.01 9.09 -0.86
N PHE A 259 1.41 9.19 -2.12
CA PHE A 259 0.96 8.32 -3.20
C PHE A 259 2.10 8.02 -4.17
N GLU A 260 2.13 6.79 -4.65
CA GLU A 260 3.13 6.30 -5.59
C GLU A 260 2.50 6.12 -6.98
N ARG A 261 3.23 6.49 -8.03
CA ARG A 261 2.81 6.32 -9.43
C ARG A 261 2.64 4.83 -9.72
N VAL A 262 1.45 4.44 -10.16
CA VAL A 262 1.16 3.04 -10.49
C VAL A 262 1.83 2.70 -11.81
N THR A 263 2.85 1.84 -11.77
CA THR A 263 3.66 1.49 -12.94
C THR A 263 3.70 -0.02 -13.21
N ARG A 264 3.88 -0.36 -14.48
CA ARG A 264 4.14 -1.72 -14.96
C ARG A 264 5.36 -1.69 -15.88
N ILE A 265 6.18 -2.74 -15.83
CA ILE A 265 7.31 -2.92 -16.74
C ILE A 265 6.95 -4.01 -17.74
N TYR A 266 7.15 -3.74 -19.03
CA TYR A 266 6.99 -4.70 -20.12
C TYR A 266 8.07 -4.45 -21.18
N GLN A 267 8.81 -5.49 -21.57
CA GLN A 267 9.91 -5.41 -22.54
C GLN A 267 10.89 -4.26 -22.23
N ASP A 268 11.36 -4.19 -20.98
CA ASP A 268 12.28 -3.17 -20.46
C ASP A 268 11.79 -1.71 -20.54
N ARG A 269 10.50 -1.50 -20.83
CA ARG A 269 9.86 -0.18 -20.84
C ARG A 269 8.91 -0.04 -19.67
N VAL A 270 8.94 1.13 -19.03
CA VAL A 270 8.01 1.49 -17.95
C VAL A 270 6.75 2.09 -18.54
N TYR A 271 5.60 1.64 -18.05
CA TYR A 271 4.29 2.15 -18.40
C TYR A 271 3.60 2.63 -17.12
N ALA A 272 2.91 3.77 -17.18
CA ALA A 272 2.12 4.31 -16.08
C ALA A 272 0.63 4.10 -16.35
N LEU A 273 -0.10 3.62 -15.34
CA LEU A 273 -1.55 3.45 -15.42
C LEU A 273 -2.23 4.79 -15.65
N GLN A 274 -3.11 4.84 -16.64
CA GLN A 274 -3.90 6.01 -16.98
C GLN A 274 -5.37 5.76 -16.65
N SER A 275 -6.08 6.82 -16.24
CA SER A 275 -7.50 6.79 -15.94
C SER A 275 -8.24 7.96 -16.57
N GLY A 276 -9.51 7.75 -16.90
CA GLY A 276 -10.45 8.83 -17.25
C GLY A 276 -10.86 9.70 -16.06
N GLY A 277 -10.52 9.28 -14.83
CA GLY A 277 -10.78 9.98 -13.59
C GLY A 277 -11.06 9.02 -12.44
N ILE A 278 -10.79 9.44 -11.21
CA ILE A 278 -11.07 8.69 -9.98
C ILE A 278 -11.71 9.65 -8.98
N PRO A 279 -13.04 9.83 -9.00
CA PRO A 279 -13.68 10.90 -8.25
C PRO A 279 -13.63 10.69 -6.73
N SER A 280 -13.50 9.47 -6.23
CA SER A 280 -13.37 9.21 -4.79
C SER A 280 -12.44 8.05 -4.46
N TYR A 281 -11.94 8.04 -3.23
CA TYR A 281 -11.25 6.89 -2.68
C TYR A 281 -12.14 5.65 -2.70
N GLY A 282 -11.51 4.48 -2.89
CA GLY A 282 -12.24 3.23 -2.98
C GLY A 282 -13.03 3.11 -4.28
N GLN A 283 -12.60 3.79 -5.35
CA GLN A 283 -13.05 3.51 -6.71
C GLN A 283 -11.90 3.00 -7.56
N TRP A 284 -12.24 2.09 -8.48
CA TRP A 284 -11.29 1.57 -9.44
C TRP A 284 -10.95 2.62 -10.51
N PRO A 285 -9.69 2.70 -10.96
CA PRO A 285 -9.33 3.45 -12.16
C PRO A 285 -10.13 2.93 -13.36
N SER A 286 -10.69 3.83 -14.14
CA SER A 286 -11.48 3.51 -15.32
C SER A 286 -10.71 3.82 -16.60
N LEU A 287 -10.99 3.08 -17.67
CA LEU A 287 -10.37 3.31 -18.97
C LEU A 287 -10.59 4.76 -19.43
N PRO A 288 -9.54 5.49 -19.87
CA PRO A 288 -9.71 6.84 -20.44
C PRO A 288 -10.64 6.82 -21.65
N SER A 289 -11.46 7.86 -21.82
CA SER A 289 -12.43 7.95 -22.92
C SER A 289 -11.81 7.98 -24.33
N VAL A 290 -10.53 8.37 -24.43
CA VAL A 290 -9.76 8.33 -25.67
C VAL A 290 -9.38 6.91 -26.11
N VAL A 291 -9.45 5.94 -25.20
CA VAL A 291 -9.13 4.53 -25.46
C VAL A 291 -10.45 3.80 -25.71
N GLU A 292 -10.58 3.15 -26.87
CA GLU A 292 -11.77 2.36 -27.19
C GLU A 292 -11.88 1.19 -26.20
N ARG A 293 -13.05 0.99 -25.59
CA ARG A 293 -13.27 -0.18 -24.74
C ARG A 293 -13.25 -1.43 -25.63
N PRO A 294 -12.53 -2.50 -25.24
CA PRO A 294 -12.56 -3.74 -26.00
C PRO A 294 -13.97 -4.32 -26.09
N LYS A 295 -14.31 -4.88 -27.26
CA LYS A 295 -15.64 -5.42 -27.55
C LYS A 295 -15.86 -6.83 -27.02
N SER A 296 -14.76 -7.50 -26.67
CA SER A 296 -14.72 -8.89 -26.20
C SER A 296 -13.88 -8.99 -24.93
N ASP A 297 -14.15 -10.02 -24.13
CA ASP A 297 -13.44 -10.27 -22.86
C ASP A 297 -11.96 -10.61 -23.05
N ASP A 298 -11.58 -11.13 -24.23
CA ASP A 298 -10.20 -11.39 -24.61
C ASP A 298 -9.51 -10.20 -25.30
N GLY A 299 -10.21 -9.06 -25.40
CA GLY A 299 -9.70 -7.85 -26.03
C GLY A 299 -9.86 -7.80 -27.56
N SER A 300 -10.12 -8.93 -28.21
CA SER A 300 -10.18 -9.03 -29.66
C SER A 300 -11.50 -8.51 -30.25
N PRO A 301 -11.58 -8.10 -31.52
CA PRO A 301 -10.46 -7.74 -32.40
C PRO A 301 -9.93 -6.32 -32.12
N THR A 302 -10.48 -5.60 -31.13
CA THR A 302 -10.12 -4.19 -30.84
C THR A 302 -8.63 -4.06 -30.52
N TYR A 303 -8.09 -5.02 -29.76
CA TYR A 303 -6.69 -5.11 -29.43
C TYR A 303 -6.17 -6.51 -29.72
N ALA A 304 -4.90 -6.59 -30.14
CA ALA A 304 -4.23 -7.86 -30.36
C ALA A 304 -3.34 -8.20 -29.18
N LEU A 305 -3.30 -9.49 -28.81
CA LEU A 305 -2.36 -10.01 -27.82
C LEU A 305 -0.93 -9.82 -28.34
N VAL A 306 -0.10 -9.15 -27.55
CA VAL A 306 1.32 -8.92 -27.87
C VAL A 306 2.21 -9.94 -27.13
N GLY A 307 1.81 -10.34 -25.94
CA GLY A 307 2.49 -11.37 -25.16
C GLY A 307 2.08 -11.32 -23.70
N ASN A 308 2.93 -11.85 -22.82
CA ASN A 308 2.71 -11.83 -21.38
C ASN A 308 3.84 -11.08 -20.69
N ASP A 309 3.53 -10.38 -19.60
CA ASP A 309 4.57 -9.77 -18.76
C ASP A 309 5.29 -10.80 -17.88
N SER A 310 6.24 -10.34 -17.06
CA SER A 310 7.02 -11.21 -16.17
C SER A 310 6.18 -11.91 -15.08
N ARG A 311 4.93 -11.49 -14.89
CA ARG A 311 3.96 -12.11 -13.96
C ARG A 311 2.97 -13.03 -14.67
N GLY A 312 3.15 -13.25 -15.98
CA GLY A 312 2.27 -14.09 -16.80
C GLY A 312 0.97 -13.38 -17.20
N VAL A 313 0.82 -12.08 -16.94
CA VAL A 313 -0.39 -11.33 -17.30
C VAL A 313 -0.37 -11.03 -18.80
N ALA A 314 -1.46 -11.34 -19.50
CA ALA A 314 -1.61 -11.06 -20.91
C ALA A 314 -1.64 -9.55 -21.19
N ILE A 315 -0.83 -9.12 -22.16
CA ILE A 315 -0.63 -7.73 -22.56
C ILE A 315 -1.12 -7.54 -23.99
N PHE A 316 -2.03 -6.58 -24.16
CA PHE A 316 -2.66 -6.27 -25.45
C PHE A 316 -2.20 -4.92 -25.96
N GLY A 317 -2.08 -4.78 -27.28
CA GLY A 317 -1.60 -3.57 -27.92
C GLY A 317 -2.52 -3.14 -29.07
N PRO A 318 -2.71 -1.83 -29.31
CA PRO A 318 -3.39 -1.36 -30.52
C PRO A 318 -2.65 -1.87 -31.76
N GLY A 319 -3.34 -2.65 -32.60
CA GLY A 319 -2.72 -3.28 -33.78
C GLY A 319 -1.54 -4.22 -33.46
N GLY A 320 -1.44 -4.72 -32.23
CA GLY A 320 -0.33 -5.58 -31.79
C GLY A 320 0.96 -4.85 -31.42
N SER A 321 0.93 -3.52 -31.29
CA SER A 321 2.08 -2.70 -30.89
C SER A 321 1.92 -2.15 -29.48
N THR A 322 3.03 -2.02 -28.75
CA THR A 322 3.08 -1.41 -27.40
C THR A 322 3.59 0.03 -27.41
N ALA A 323 3.80 0.60 -28.60
CA ALA A 323 4.42 1.92 -28.76
C ALA A 323 3.59 3.04 -28.13
N GLN A 324 2.28 2.99 -28.31
CA GLN A 324 1.30 3.98 -27.80
C GLN A 324 0.83 3.68 -26.38
N GLY A 325 1.01 2.43 -25.93
CA GLY A 325 0.57 1.94 -24.63
C GLY A 325 0.14 0.48 -24.72
N ILE A 326 -0.30 -0.05 -23.59
CA ILE A 326 -0.73 -1.44 -23.44
C ILE A 326 -2.05 -1.52 -22.67
N LEU A 327 -2.88 -2.50 -23.01
CA LEU A 327 -4.05 -2.90 -22.24
C LEU A 327 -3.78 -4.16 -21.43
N VAL A 328 -4.42 -4.20 -20.27
CA VAL A 328 -4.49 -5.38 -19.41
C VAL A 328 -5.96 -5.67 -19.11
N ALA A 329 -6.32 -6.94 -19.26
CA ALA A 329 -7.67 -7.43 -19.06
C ALA A 329 -8.14 -7.32 -17.59
N PRO A 330 -9.46 -7.28 -17.36
CA PRO A 330 -10.08 -7.44 -16.05
C PRO A 330 -9.58 -8.64 -15.25
N GLY A 331 -9.72 -8.58 -13.93
CA GLY A 331 -9.63 -9.77 -13.08
C GLY A 331 -8.20 -10.28 -12.88
N THR A 332 -7.21 -9.39 -13.00
CA THR A 332 -5.84 -9.70 -12.55
C THR A 332 -5.83 -10.01 -11.05
N ASN A 333 -4.76 -10.63 -10.55
CA ASN A 333 -4.64 -10.91 -9.13
C ASN A 333 -4.43 -9.62 -8.31
N SER A 334 -4.66 -9.69 -7.00
CA SER A 334 -4.48 -8.56 -6.07
C SER A 334 -3.04 -8.05 -6.00
N THR A 335 -2.06 -8.87 -6.38
CA THR A 335 -0.62 -8.50 -6.43
C THR A 335 -0.23 -7.74 -7.69
N ASP A 336 -1.12 -7.67 -8.68
CA ASP A 336 -0.95 -6.87 -9.89
C ASP A 336 -0.78 -5.38 -9.52
N PRO A 337 -0.03 -4.58 -10.28
CA PRO A 337 0.05 -3.15 -10.02
C PRO A 337 -1.32 -2.42 -10.00
N ALA A 338 -2.29 -2.89 -10.79
CA ALA A 338 -3.69 -2.42 -10.73
C ALA A 338 -4.54 -3.17 -9.68
N ALA A 339 -3.93 -3.99 -8.82
CA ALA A 339 -4.50 -4.65 -7.65
C ALA A 339 -5.76 -5.49 -7.90
N GLY A 340 -5.87 -6.09 -9.09
CA GLY A 340 -7.04 -6.87 -9.47
C GLY A 340 -8.24 -6.03 -9.86
N ASN A 341 -7.99 -4.91 -10.54
CA ASN A 341 -9.03 -4.07 -11.13
C ASN A 341 -10.03 -4.94 -11.94
N PRO A 342 -11.35 -4.85 -11.66
CA PRO A 342 -12.38 -5.59 -12.37
C PRO A 342 -12.64 -5.05 -13.78
N ASP A 343 -12.04 -3.93 -14.16
CA ASP A 343 -12.17 -3.32 -15.48
C ASP A 343 -10.87 -3.42 -16.29
N TRP A 344 -10.99 -3.24 -17.61
CA TRP A 344 -9.85 -3.06 -18.50
C TRP A 344 -9.03 -1.83 -18.09
N THR A 345 -7.70 -1.99 -18.07
CA THR A 345 -6.79 -0.90 -17.71
C THR A 345 -5.89 -0.52 -18.87
N TRP A 346 -5.63 0.78 -19.03
CA TRP A 346 -4.73 1.33 -20.04
C TRP A 346 -3.46 1.87 -19.40
N TRP A 347 -2.32 1.51 -19.97
CA TRP A 347 -1.01 1.91 -19.49
C TRP A 347 -0.25 2.60 -20.62
N ALA A 348 0.05 3.87 -20.45
CA ALA A 348 0.84 4.64 -21.42
C ALA A 348 2.33 4.58 -21.05
N PRO A 349 3.27 4.71 -22.01
CA PRO A 349 4.68 4.82 -21.70
C PRO A 349 4.94 5.92 -20.66
N ALA A 350 5.70 5.59 -19.61
CA ALA A 350 6.11 6.55 -18.62
C ALA A 350 7.33 7.32 -19.15
N GLU A 351 7.20 8.65 -19.20
CA GLU A 351 8.35 9.57 -19.24
C GLU A 351 9.08 9.59 -17.89
#